data_AF-A0AAU9BYJ6-F1
#
_entry.id   AF-A0AAU9BYJ6-F1
#
_cell.length_a   1.000
_cell.length_b   1.000
_cell.length_c   1.000
_cell.angle_alpha   90.00
_cell.angle_beta   90.00
_cell.angle_gamma   90.00
#
_symmetry.space_group_name_H-M   'P 1'
#
loop_
_entity.id
_entity.type
_entity.pdbx_description
1 polymer ?
#
loop_
_entity_poly.entity_id
_entity_poly.type
_entity_poly.pdbx_seq_one_letter_code
_entity_poly.pdbx_strand_id
1 'polypeptide(L)'
;MISAIGIYFTRKDASIPVTVQIRGVTTGLPNEVVLAEKVVSPDEVNLGAETKVVFDDPFYAEANTSYAVVLLTNSTEYRVRIATLGQMGQNGVITRQTYAAGVLLESSNAETWTPLNGSDLTMKIYGYDFQPTGEVRFLPVTGVQFSDLNLDEYSSIPEGTGIVWEYSNDGGATWEPMSIESTREIDQEWTEYTLTRTFSDPTGNKVRYKAEMTGNNLVYPRIHTLGATLS
;
A
#
# COMPACT_ATOMS: atom_id res chain seq x y z
N MET A 1 2.26 3.74 2.50
CA MET A 1 2.02 2.31 2.19
C MET A 1 3.31 1.54 2.32
N ILE A 2 3.35 0.49 3.14
CA ILE A 2 4.50 -0.40 3.31
C ILE A 2 4.47 -1.45 2.19
N SER A 3 5.57 -1.56 1.44
CA SER A 3 5.68 -2.45 0.27
C SER A 3 6.61 -3.63 0.49
N ALA A 4 7.64 -3.47 1.32
CA ALA A 4 8.60 -4.52 1.59
C ALA A 4 9.31 -4.32 2.92
N ILE A 5 9.89 -5.40 3.44
CA ILE A 5 10.80 -5.37 4.59
C ILE A 5 12.12 -6.01 4.23
N GLY A 6 13.21 -5.32 4.49
CA GLY A 6 14.57 -5.84 4.40
C GLY A 6 14.97 -6.53 5.69
N ILE A 7 15.28 -7.82 5.62
CA ILE A 7 15.76 -8.63 6.76
C ILE A 7 17.17 -9.14 6.48
N TYR A 8 18.02 -9.13 7.50
CA TYR A 8 19.41 -9.61 7.40
C TYR A 8 19.57 -10.95 8.11
N PHE A 9 19.59 -12.03 7.33
CA PHE A 9 19.82 -13.37 7.85
C PHE A 9 21.31 -13.67 7.98
N THR A 10 21.67 -14.30 9.10
CA THR A 10 23.03 -14.81 9.37
C THR A 10 23.10 -16.33 9.26
N ARG A 11 21.96 -17.02 9.35
CA ARG A 11 21.82 -18.45 9.10
C ARG A 11 20.43 -18.77 8.54
N LYS A 12 20.35 -19.80 7.69
CA LYS A 12 19.10 -20.30 7.11
C LYS A 12 18.99 -21.82 7.17
N ASP A 13 17.76 -22.31 7.16
CA ASP A 13 17.46 -23.73 6.91
C ASP A 13 17.63 -24.03 5.40
N ALA A 14 17.82 -25.30 5.05
CA ALA A 14 17.94 -25.73 3.66
C ALA A 14 16.58 -26.02 2.99
N SER A 15 15.51 -26.18 3.78
CA SER A 15 14.23 -26.71 3.31
C SER A 15 13.01 -26.01 3.91
N ILE A 16 13.09 -25.56 5.16
CA ILE A 16 11.96 -24.96 5.85
C ILE A 16 11.91 -23.45 5.54
N PRO A 17 10.79 -22.88 5.07
CA PRO A 17 10.69 -21.45 4.79
C PRO A 17 10.58 -20.57 6.04
N VAL A 18 10.64 -19.26 5.84
CA VAL A 18 10.31 -18.23 6.84
C VAL A 18 9.12 -17.43 6.34
N THR A 19 8.13 -17.23 7.19
CA THR A 19 7.01 -16.33 6.93
C THR A 19 7.28 -14.99 7.58
N VAL A 20 7.19 -13.90 6.81
CA VAL A 20 7.29 -12.54 7.30
C VAL A 20 5.90 -11.92 7.27
N GLN A 21 5.47 -11.38 8.41
CA GLN A 21 4.15 -10.77 8.56
C GLN A 21 4.26 -9.36 9.11
N ILE A 22 3.31 -8.52 8.72
CA ILE A 22 2.97 -7.30 9.45
C ILE A 22 1.69 -7.59 10.22
N ARG A 23 1.71 -7.39 11.54
CA ARG A 23 0.55 -7.59 12.40
C ARG A 23 0.14 -6.32 13.13
N GLY A 24 -1.13 -6.26 13.51
CA GLY A 24 -1.61 -5.29 14.47
C GLY A 24 -0.97 -5.48 15.85
N VAL A 25 -1.01 -4.44 16.67
CA VAL A 25 -0.48 -4.47 18.04
C VAL A 25 -1.61 -4.20 19.03
N THR A 26 -1.72 -5.04 20.05
CA THR A 26 -2.63 -4.84 21.19
C THR A 26 -1.79 -4.82 22.46
N THR A 27 -1.91 -3.74 23.24
CA THR A 27 -1.15 -3.56 24.50
C THR A 27 0.38 -3.75 24.36
N GLY A 28 0.94 -3.37 23.21
CA GLY A 28 2.38 -3.47 22.93
C GLY A 28 2.86 -4.84 22.42
N LEU A 29 1.96 -5.81 22.25
CA LEU A 29 2.27 -7.13 21.70
C LEU A 29 1.60 -7.36 20.33
N PRO A 30 2.21 -8.14 19.42
CA PRO A 30 1.57 -8.54 18.18
C PRO A 30 0.26 -9.29 18.46
N ASN A 31 -0.82 -8.96 17.74
CA ASN A 31 -2.10 -9.65 17.83
C ASN A 31 -2.30 -10.63 16.66
N GLU A 32 -3.50 -11.18 16.51
CA GLU A 32 -3.84 -12.15 15.46
C GLU A 32 -4.19 -11.51 14.10
N VAL A 33 -4.32 -10.18 14.05
CA VAL A 33 -4.69 -9.47 12.81
C VAL A 33 -3.44 -9.34 11.93
N VAL A 34 -3.37 -10.18 10.90
CA VAL A 34 -2.33 -10.13 9.86
C VAL A 34 -2.74 -9.15 8.77
N LEU A 35 -1.89 -8.16 8.52
CA LEU A 35 -2.14 -7.03 7.62
C LEU A 35 -1.39 -7.17 6.30
N ALA A 36 -0.23 -7.84 6.33
CA ALA A 36 0.50 -8.28 5.15
C ALA A 36 1.29 -9.55 5.51
N GLU A 37 1.45 -10.45 4.54
CA GLU A 37 2.18 -11.70 4.72
C GLU A 37 2.99 -12.02 3.46
N LYS A 38 4.19 -12.58 3.66
CA LYS A 38 4.95 -13.24 2.60
C LYS A 38 5.67 -14.46 3.14
N VAL A 39 5.49 -15.59 2.47
CA VAL A 39 6.32 -16.78 2.68
C VAL A 39 7.58 -16.65 1.82
N VAL A 40 8.74 -16.77 2.45
CA VAL A 40 10.06 -16.66 1.81
C VAL A 40 10.70 -18.04 1.83
N SER A 41 10.97 -18.57 0.64
CA SER A 41 11.63 -19.86 0.47
C SER A 41 13.11 -19.76 0.88
N PRO A 42 13.74 -20.85 1.35
CA PRO A 42 15.16 -20.85 1.69
C PRO A 42 16.07 -20.31 0.57
N ASP A 43 15.73 -20.56 -0.69
CA ASP A 43 16.51 -20.11 -1.85
C ASP A 43 16.43 -18.59 -2.09
N GLU A 44 15.38 -17.94 -1.59
CA GLU A 44 15.18 -16.49 -1.65
C GLU A 44 15.89 -15.76 -0.49
N VAL A 45 16.35 -16.51 0.52
CA VAL A 45 17.08 -15.96 1.68
C VAL A 45 18.55 -15.76 1.36
N ASN A 46 18.98 -14.50 1.42
CA ASN A 46 20.36 -14.08 1.31
C ASN A 46 21.05 -14.08 2.68
N LEU A 47 22.22 -14.72 2.78
CA LEU A 47 23.05 -14.68 3.98
C LEU A 47 24.06 -13.54 3.90
N GLY A 48 24.20 -12.78 4.99
CA GLY A 48 25.18 -11.69 5.07
C GLY A 48 24.83 -10.44 4.26
N ALA A 49 23.83 -10.52 3.38
CA ALA A 49 23.24 -9.42 2.64
C ALA A 49 21.76 -9.25 3.00
N GLU A 50 21.13 -8.23 2.43
CA GLU A 50 19.73 -7.96 2.61
C GLU A 50 18.86 -8.98 1.87
N THR A 51 17.89 -9.56 2.57
CA THR A 51 16.76 -10.28 1.97
C THR A 51 15.58 -9.32 1.94
N LYS A 52 15.27 -8.79 0.76
CA LYS A 52 14.14 -7.86 0.57
C LYS A 52 12.87 -8.66 0.34
N VAL A 53 12.00 -8.66 1.34
CA VAL A 53 10.72 -9.38 1.31
C VAL A 53 9.64 -8.43 0.83
N VAL A 54 9.21 -8.61 -0.42
CA VAL A 54 8.15 -7.80 -1.04
C VAL A 54 6.80 -8.46 -0.78
N PHE A 55 5.85 -7.68 -0.25
CA PHE A 55 4.49 -8.17 -0.03
C PHE A 55 3.70 -8.11 -1.34
N ASP A 56 2.90 -9.15 -1.58
CA ASP A 56 2.05 -9.22 -2.77
C ASP A 56 0.90 -8.20 -2.66
N ASP A 57 0.37 -8.01 -1.46
CA ASP A 57 -0.59 -6.98 -1.09
C ASP A 57 0.07 -5.95 -0.15
N PRO A 58 0.50 -4.79 -0.66
CA PRO A 58 1.08 -3.74 0.16
C PRO A 58 0.08 -3.19 1.18
N PHE A 59 0.54 -2.96 2.40
CA PHE A 59 -0.32 -2.53 3.50
C PHE A 59 -0.26 -1.01 3.73
N TYR A 60 -1.42 -0.39 3.92
CA TYR A 60 -1.49 1.01 4.36
C TYR A 60 -1.43 1.10 5.89
N ALA A 61 -0.26 1.49 6.41
CA ALA A 61 -0.08 1.78 7.83
C ALA A 61 -0.66 3.16 8.17
N GLU A 62 -1.62 3.18 9.09
CA GLU A 62 -2.22 4.41 9.60
C GLU A 62 -1.22 5.16 10.50
N ALA A 63 -1.27 6.50 10.42
CA ALA A 63 -0.47 7.34 11.30
C ALA A 63 -0.89 7.15 12.77
N ASN A 64 0.10 7.22 13.67
CA ASN A 64 -0.09 7.03 15.12
C ASN A 64 -0.59 5.65 15.55
N THR A 65 -0.60 4.66 14.66
CA THR A 65 -0.93 3.26 14.97
C THR A 65 0.36 2.44 15.06
N SER A 66 0.42 1.53 16.04
CA SER A 66 1.57 0.63 16.22
C SER A 66 1.37 -0.68 15.46
N TYR A 67 2.42 -1.13 14.79
CA TYR A 67 2.46 -2.37 14.03
C TYR A 67 3.69 -3.20 14.39
N ALA A 68 3.58 -4.52 14.26
CA ALA A 68 4.65 -5.46 14.54
C ALA A 68 5.12 -6.17 13.26
N VAL A 69 6.43 -6.21 13.05
CA VAL A 69 7.05 -7.09 12.05
C VAL A 69 7.35 -8.42 12.72
N VAL A 70 6.73 -9.49 12.22
CA VAL A 70 6.81 -10.82 12.81
C VAL A 70 7.49 -11.77 11.84
N LEU A 71 8.53 -12.45 12.31
CA LEU A 71 9.23 -13.50 11.58
C LEU A 71 8.86 -14.85 12.18
N LEU A 72 8.23 -15.73 11.40
CA LEU A 72 7.79 -17.06 11.83
C LEU A 72 8.50 -18.13 11.02
N THR A 73 8.89 -19.22 11.67
CA THR A 73 9.42 -20.41 11.00
C THR A 73 9.27 -21.61 11.93
N ASN A 74 9.12 -22.80 11.33
CA ASN A 74 9.13 -24.07 12.05
C ASN A 74 10.56 -24.65 12.19
N SER A 75 11.59 -23.87 11.88
CA SER A 75 13.00 -24.28 11.95
C SER A 75 13.74 -23.60 13.10
N THR A 76 14.58 -24.37 13.78
CA THR A 76 15.51 -23.86 14.79
C THR A 76 16.79 -23.26 14.20
N GLU A 77 16.94 -23.31 12.87
CA GLU A 77 18.20 -23.05 12.19
C GLU A 77 18.38 -21.59 11.78
N TYR A 78 17.29 -20.87 11.54
CA TYR A 78 17.32 -19.47 11.14
C TYR A 78 17.91 -18.57 12.23
N ARG A 79 18.72 -17.62 11.80
CA ARG A 79 19.22 -16.53 12.65
C ARG A 79 19.15 -15.23 11.87
N VAL A 80 18.72 -14.17 12.55
CA VAL A 80 18.69 -12.80 12.01
C VAL A 80 19.65 -11.92 12.78
N ARG A 81 20.10 -10.85 12.13
CA ARG A 81 21.00 -9.89 12.74
C ARG A 81 20.24 -8.97 13.70
N ILE A 82 20.72 -8.89 14.93
CA ILE A 82 20.25 -7.95 15.94
C ILE A 82 21.40 -7.05 16.39
N ALA A 83 21.07 -5.86 16.87
CA ALA A 83 22.00 -4.94 17.48
C ALA A 83 21.69 -4.87 18.98
N THR A 84 22.64 -5.26 19.83
CA THR A 84 22.46 -5.30 21.29
C THR A 84 23.40 -4.31 21.97
N LEU A 85 22.88 -3.55 22.93
CA LEU A 85 23.66 -2.61 23.73
C LEU A 85 24.87 -3.28 24.38
N GLY A 86 26.02 -2.60 24.34
CA GLY A 86 27.28 -3.07 24.90
C GLY A 86 28.01 -4.12 24.04
N GLN A 87 27.40 -4.63 22.97
CA GLN A 87 28.05 -5.55 22.04
C GLN A 87 28.79 -4.81 20.92
N MET A 88 29.78 -5.47 20.31
CA MET A 88 30.48 -4.96 19.14
C MET A 88 29.58 -5.04 17.91
N GLY A 89 29.21 -3.89 17.35
CA GLY A 89 28.54 -3.76 16.05
C GLY A 89 29.53 -3.55 14.91
N GLN A 90 29.00 -3.27 13.71
CA GLN A 90 29.81 -3.03 12.51
C GLN A 90 30.74 -1.82 12.62
N ASN A 91 30.30 -0.79 13.36
CA ASN A 91 31.00 0.49 13.50
C ASN A 91 31.54 0.72 14.93
N GLY A 92 31.79 -0.36 15.68
CA GLY A 92 32.24 -0.31 17.07
C GLY A 92 31.15 -0.70 18.07
N VAL A 93 31.38 -0.42 19.35
CA VAL A 93 30.45 -0.78 20.44
C VAL A 93 29.11 -0.07 20.26
N ILE A 94 28.02 -0.81 20.39
CA ILE A 94 26.66 -0.28 20.32
C ILE A 94 26.33 0.36 21.67
N THR A 95 26.23 1.69 21.70
CA THR A 95 26.01 2.47 22.93
C THR A 95 24.58 2.99 23.09
N ARG A 96 23.74 2.89 22.04
CA ARG A 96 22.33 3.29 22.07
C ARG A 96 21.51 2.43 21.10
N GLN A 97 20.24 2.23 21.43
CA GLN A 97 19.24 1.66 20.51
C GLN A 97 18.96 2.63 19.35
N THR A 98 18.66 2.06 18.19
CA THR A 98 18.45 2.81 16.94
C THR A 98 17.03 3.32 16.87
N TYR A 99 16.06 2.51 17.29
CA TYR A 99 14.65 2.86 17.23
C TYR A 99 14.24 3.59 18.52
N ALA A 100 13.60 4.75 18.37
CA ALA A 100 13.13 5.56 19.50
C ALA A 100 11.89 4.96 20.18
N ALA A 101 11.15 4.13 19.46
CA ALA A 101 9.96 3.42 19.93
C ALA A 101 9.93 2.00 19.34
N GLY A 102 9.35 1.08 20.08
CA GLY A 102 9.33 -0.34 19.76
C GLY A 102 10.24 -1.16 20.67
N VAL A 103 9.91 -2.45 20.80
CA VAL A 103 10.65 -3.41 21.61
C VAL A 103 10.84 -4.65 20.77
N LEU A 104 12.06 -5.20 20.73
CA LEU A 104 12.29 -6.51 20.12
C LEU A 104 11.64 -7.57 21.02
N LEU A 105 10.84 -8.45 20.42
CA LEU A 105 10.16 -9.53 21.10
C LEU A 105 10.62 -10.86 20.53
N GLU A 106 10.72 -11.88 21.37
CA GLU A 106 10.89 -13.27 20.95
C GLU A 106 9.74 -14.14 21.44
N SER A 107 9.41 -15.18 20.69
CA SER A 107 8.39 -16.14 21.05
C SER A 107 8.72 -17.52 20.48
N SER A 108 8.41 -18.56 21.23
CA SER A 108 8.51 -19.95 20.77
C SER A 108 7.24 -20.47 20.10
N ASN A 109 6.10 -19.80 20.29
CA ASN A 109 4.79 -20.26 19.83
C ASN A 109 3.95 -19.18 19.12
N ALA A 110 4.49 -17.96 18.97
CA ALA A 110 3.81 -16.80 18.41
C ALA A 110 2.58 -16.31 19.20
N GLU A 111 2.39 -16.77 20.45
CA GLU A 111 1.31 -16.36 21.34
C GLU A 111 1.84 -15.62 22.57
N THR A 112 2.88 -16.17 23.21
CA THR A 112 3.54 -15.54 24.36
C THR A 112 4.84 -14.92 23.93
N TRP A 113 4.99 -13.62 24.17
CA TRP A 113 6.12 -12.82 23.69
C TRP A 113 6.96 -12.33 24.86
N THR A 114 8.26 -12.52 24.78
CA THR A 114 9.24 -12.06 25.78
C THR A 114 10.02 -10.86 25.25
N PRO A 115 10.04 -9.73 25.98
CA PRO A 115 10.86 -8.58 25.62
C PRO A 115 12.37 -8.83 25.67
N LEU A 116 13.05 -8.57 24.58
CA LEU A 116 14.51 -8.52 24.48
C LEU A 116 14.99 -7.07 24.61
N ASN A 117 14.94 -6.56 25.86
CA ASN A 117 15.33 -5.19 26.16
C ASN A 117 16.80 -4.91 25.80
N GLY A 118 17.06 -3.72 25.26
CA GLY A 118 18.40 -3.32 24.84
C GLY A 118 18.88 -4.00 23.56
N SER A 119 18.00 -4.68 22.83
CA SER A 119 18.28 -5.24 21.51
C SER A 119 17.26 -4.76 20.47
N ASP A 120 17.74 -4.52 19.25
CA ASP A 120 16.93 -4.10 18.10
C ASP A 120 17.15 -5.04 16.90
N LEU A 121 16.09 -5.33 16.15
CA LEU A 121 16.20 -6.07 14.89
C LEU A 121 16.86 -5.18 13.83
N THR A 122 17.88 -5.72 13.14
CA THR A 122 18.43 -5.05 11.95
C THR A 122 17.45 -5.25 10.79
N MET A 123 16.72 -4.20 10.44
CA MET A 123 15.73 -4.23 9.36
C MET A 123 15.70 -2.93 8.58
N LYS A 124 15.11 -2.99 7.38
CA LYS A 124 14.70 -1.82 6.61
C LYS A 124 13.22 -1.92 6.29
N ILE A 125 12.52 -0.80 6.35
CA ILE A 125 11.12 -0.72 5.94
C ILE A 125 11.09 0.06 4.63
N TYR A 126 10.48 -0.55 3.61
CA TYR A 126 10.27 0.08 2.32
C TYR A 126 8.82 0.52 2.21
N GLY A 127 8.62 1.77 1.83
CA GLY A 127 7.32 2.29 1.46
C GLY A 127 7.30 2.73 -0.01
N TYR A 128 6.11 2.86 -0.56
CA TYR A 128 5.92 3.61 -1.80
C TYR A 128 5.91 5.10 -1.50
N ASP A 129 6.68 5.84 -2.29
CA ASP A 129 6.56 7.28 -2.41
C ASP A 129 5.62 7.56 -3.59
N PHE A 130 4.38 7.91 -3.28
CA PHE A 130 3.38 8.15 -4.30
C PHE A 130 3.59 9.53 -4.90
N GLN A 131 3.45 9.62 -6.22
CA GLN A 131 3.34 10.93 -6.85
C GLN A 131 2.04 11.60 -6.38
N PRO A 132 2.04 12.93 -6.20
CA PRO A 132 0.86 13.67 -5.78
C PRO A 132 -0.26 13.61 -6.82
N THR A 133 0.04 13.19 -8.06
CA THR A 133 -0.92 13.05 -9.14
C THR A 133 -0.82 11.67 -9.80
N GLY A 134 -1.95 11.16 -10.26
CA GLY A 134 -2.06 9.92 -11.02
C GLY A 134 -3.18 10.00 -12.05
N GLU A 135 -3.04 9.29 -13.17
CA GLU A 135 -4.06 9.22 -14.22
C GLU A 135 -4.54 7.77 -14.40
N VAL A 136 -5.86 7.57 -14.38
CA VAL A 136 -6.49 6.31 -14.78
C VAL A 136 -7.17 6.54 -16.12
N ARG A 137 -6.68 5.89 -17.18
CA ARG A 137 -7.19 6.06 -18.55
C ARG A 137 -7.86 4.79 -19.05
N PHE A 138 -9.12 4.92 -19.47
CA PHE A 138 -9.88 3.79 -20.01
C PHE A 138 -9.61 3.57 -21.50
N LEU A 139 -9.85 2.34 -21.94
CA LEU A 139 -9.71 1.94 -23.34
C LEU A 139 -10.79 2.60 -24.20
N PRO A 140 -10.50 2.91 -25.48
CA PRO A 140 -11.47 3.56 -26.33
C PRO A 140 -12.65 2.66 -26.70
N VAL A 141 -13.84 3.24 -26.72
CA VAL A 141 -15.04 2.67 -27.34
C VAL A 141 -15.19 3.29 -28.72
N THR A 142 -15.23 2.47 -29.76
CA THR A 142 -15.23 2.95 -31.16
C THR A 142 -16.46 2.49 -31.94
N GLY A 143 -16.91 3.30 -32.89
CA GLY A 143 -17.97 2.91 -33.83
C GLY A 143 -19.38 3.02 -33.27
N VAL A 144 -19.55 3.76 -32.18
CA VAL A 144 -20.86 4.11 -31.60
C VAL A 144 -21.08 5.60 -31.82
N GLN A 145 -22.33 5.99 -32.13
CA GLN A 145 -22.77 7.38 -32.12
C GLN A 145 -23.56 7.64 -30.83
N PHE A 146 -23.30 8.77 -30.19
CA PHE A 146 -23.85 9.15 -28.89
C PHE A 146 -23.82 10.68 -28.82
N SER A 147 -24.66 11.28 -27.98
CA SER A 147 -24.66 12.73 -27.70
C SER A 147 -24.15 13.05 -26.31
N ASP A 148 -24.18 12.08 -25.40
CA ASP A 148 -23.81 12.29 -24.00
C ASP A 148 -23.04 11.10 -23.42
N LEU A 149 -22.13 11.40 -22.49
CA LEU A 149 -21.50 10.43 -21.62
C LEU A 149 -21.92 10.71 -20.18
N ASN A 150 -22.55 9.72 -19.56
CA ASN A 150 -22.90 9.74 -18.15
C ASN A 150 -21.98 8.77 -17.40
N LEU A 151 -21.46 9.22 -16.27
CA LEU A 151 -20.54 8.48 -15.42
C LEU A 151 -21.06 8.54 -13.99
N ASP A 152 -21.30 7.37 -13.41
CA ASP A 152 -21.73 7.21 -12.02
C ASP A 152 -20.57 6.58 -11.25
N GLU A 153 -20.06 7.28 -10.24
CA GLU A 153 -18.97 6.79 -9.41
C GLU A 153 -19.28 6.88 -7.93
N TYR A 154 -18.65 6.00 -7.16
CA TYR A 154 -18.66 6.01 -5.71
C TYR A 154 -17.24 6.32 -5.27
N SER A 155 -17.00 7.53 -4.77
CA SER A 155 -15.67 8.00 -4.45
C SER A 155 -15.56 8.63 -3.05
N SER A 156 -14.37 8.53 -2.48
CA SER A 156 -13.96 9.17 -1.23
C SER A 156 -12.94 10.22 -1.59
N ILE A 157 -13.27 11.49 -1.39
CA ILE A 157 -12.41 12.64 -1.74
C ILE A 157 -12.16 13.47 -0.46
N PRO A 158 -11.17 13.07 0.37
CA PRO A 158 -10.83 13.83 1.56
C PRO A 158 -10.36 15.25 1.27
N GLU A 159 -10.38 16.12 2.28
CA GLU A 159 -9.95 17.51 2.16
C GLU A 159 -8.51 17.62 1.61
N GLY A 160 -8.32 18.50 0.64
CA GLY A 160 -7.03 18.71 -0.03
C GLY A 160 -6.67 17.64 -1.06
N THR A 161 -7.60 16.75 -1.42
CA THR A 161 -7.49 15.81 -2.54
C THR A 161 -8.51 16.14 -3.64
N GLY A 162 -8.39 15.52 -4.81
CA GLY A 162 -9.35 15.75 -5.90
C GLY A 162 -9.37 14.64 -6.94
N ILE A 163 -10.53 14.48 -7.58
CA ILE A 163 -10.72 13.66 -8.77
C ILE A 163 -11.30 14.58 -9.84
N VAL A 164 -10.64 14.65 -10.99
CA VAL A 164 -11.14 15.36 -12.17
C VAL A 164 -11.38 14.34 -13.27
N TRP A 165 -12.63 14.21 -13.67
CA TRP A 165 -12.99 13.38 -14.82
C TRP A 165 -12.90 14.21 -16.10
N GLU A 166 -12.19 13.65 -17.07
CA GLU A 166 -12.13 14.19 -18.42
C GLU A 166 -12.56 13.11 -19.42
N TYR A 167 -13.08 13.56 -20.54
CA TYR A 167 -13.53 12.70 -21.62
C TYR A 167 -13.04 13.22 -22.96
N SER A 168 -13.13 12.37 -23.97
CA SER A 168 -12.69 12.62 -25.33
C SER A 168 -13.55 11.85 -26.32
N ASN A 169 -13.85 12.42 -27.48
CA ASN A 169 -14.60 11.78 -28.58
C ASN A 169 -13.76 11.57 -29.85
N ASP A 170 -12.50 12.00 -29.83
CA ASP A 170 -11.54 11.89 -30.94
C ASP A 170 -10.44 10.83 -30.68
N GLY A 171 -10.63 9.97 -29.68
CA GLY A 171 -9.67 8.93 -29.30
C GLY A 171 -8.58 9.41 -28.34
N GLY A 172 -8.74 10.58 -27.73
CA GLY A 172 -7.84 11.13 -26.71
C GLY A 172 -6.86 12.17 -27.25
N ALA A 173 -7.13 12.76 -28.41
CA ALA A 173 -6.35 13.88 -28.94
C ALA A 173 -6.76 15.20 -28.25
N THR A 174 -8.05 15.37 -27.96
CA THR A 174 -8.57 16.44 -27.10
C THR A 174 -9.30 15.87 -25.90
N TRP A 175 -9.18 16.57 -24.77
CA TRP A 175 -9.82 16.21 -23.51
C TRP A 175 -10.62 17.40 -22.99
N GLU A 176 -11.82 17.12 -22.53
CA GLU A 176 -12.73 18.11 -21.96
C GLU A 176 -13.18 17.62 -20.57
N PRO A 177 -13.35 18.52 -19.58
CA PRO A 177 -13.77 18.12 -18.25
C PRO A 177 -15.26 17.75 -18.22
N MET A 178 -15.60 16.72 -17.44
CA MET A 178 -16.97 16.36 -17.12
C MET A 178 -17.56 17.29 -16.05
N SER A 179 -18.88 17.42 -16.02
CA SER A 179 -19.58 18.25 -15.02
C SER A 179 -20.31 17.38 -14.02
N ILE A 180 -20.19 17.70 -12.73
CA ILE A 180 -20.98 17.04 -11.69
C ILE A 180 -22.44 17.48 -11.85
N GLU A 181 -23.32 16.53 -12.10
CA GLU A 181 -24.76 16.76 -12.20
C GLU A 181 -25.41 16.64 -10.82
N SER A 182 -25.07 15.60 -10.07
CA SER A 182 -25.60 15.37 -8.73
C SER A 182 -24.63 14.61 -7.85
N THR A 183 -24.85 14.71 -6.54
CA THR A 183 -24.09 13.99 -5.52
C THR A 183 -25.03 13.40 -4.48
N ARG A 184 -24.72 12.21 -3.97
CA ARG A 184 -25.45 11.57 -2.88
C ARG A 184 -24.47 11.01 -1.85
N GLU A 185 -24.51 11.54 -0.64
CA GLU A 185 -23.75 10.99 0.49
C GLU A 185 -24.28 9.60 0.83
N ILE A 186 -23.37 8.62 0.91
CA ILE A 186 -23.70 7.23 1.30
C ILE A 186 -23.39 7.06 2.78
N ASP A 187 -22.20 7.48 3.19
CA ASP A 187 -21.74 7.53 4.58
C ASP A 187 -20.69 8.65 4.76
N GLN A 188 -20.03 8.68 5.92
CA GLN A 188 -19.04 9.70 6.27
C GLN A 188 -17.76 9.68 5.39
N GLU A 189 -17.52 8.58 4.66
CA GLU A 189 -16.31 8.36 3.87
C GLU A 189 -16.61 8.39 2.35
N TRP A 190 -17.79 7.95 1.94
CA TRP A 190 -18.16 7.69 0.55
C TRP A 190 -19.32 8.55 0.05
N THR A 191 -19.11 9.17 -1.11
CA THR A 191 -20.12 9.93 -1.84
C THR A 191 -20.28 9.34 -3.24
N GLU A 192 -21.52 9.21 -3.69
CA GLU A 192 -21.84 8.90 -5.08
C GLU A 192 -21.90 10.21 -5.88
N TYR A 193 -21.27 10.22 -7.06
CA TYR A 193 -21.28 11.33 -8.01
C TYR A 193 -21.84 10.84 -9.34
N THR A 194 -22.83 11.57 -9.84
CA THR A 194 -23.25 11.46 -11.25
C THR A 194 -22.63 12.61 -12.01
N LEU A 195 -21.77 12.28 -12.95
CA LEU A 195 -21.12 13.22 -13.85
C LEU A 195 -21.68 13.05 -15.25
N THR A 196 -22.02 14.16 -15.88
CA THR A 196 -22.56 14.17 -17.24
C THR A 196 -21.75 15.09 -18.11
N ARG A 197 -21.80 14.81 -19.41
CA ARG A 197 -21.22 15.67 -20.41
C ARG A 197 -21.78 15.43 -21.81
N THR A 198 -22.21 16.52 -22.45
CA THR A 198 -22.62 16.57 -23.84
C THR A 198 -21.42 16.86 -24.75
N PHE A 199 -21.33 16.16 -25.89
CA PHE A 199 -20.23 16.36 -26.84
C PHE A 199 -20.31 17.71 -27.54
N SER A 200 -19.24 18.50 -27.42
CA SER A 200 -19.05 19.74 -28.19
C SER A 200 -19.02 19.47 -29.70
N ASP A 201 -18.46 18.32 -30.11
CA ASP A 201 -18.49 17.80 -31.48
C ASP A 201 -19.28 16.47 -31.55
N PRO A 202 -20.50 16.47 -32.11
CA PRO A 202 -21.33 15.27 -32.18
C PRO A 202 -20.86 14.26 -33.25
N THR A 203 -19.81 14.57 -34.03
CA THR A 203 -19.32 13.71 -35.10
C THR A 203 -18.24 12.73 -34.66
N GLY A 204 -17.69 12.91 -33.46
CA GLY A 204 -16.71 12.00 -32.87
C GLY A 204 -17.27 10.59 -32.69
N ASN A 205 -16.46 9.58 -32.96
CA ASN A 205 -16.86 8.16 -32.91
C ASN A 205 -15.89 7.29 -32.11
N LYS A 206 -15.00 7.90 -31.31
CA LYS A 206 -14.01 7.24 -30.46
C LYS A 206 -14.05 7.83 -29.05
N VAL A 207 -14.90 7.27 -28.18
CA VAL A 207 -15.01 7.74 -26.79
C VAL A 207 -13.84 7.23 -25.97
N ARG A 208 -13.29 8.13 -25.16
CA ARG A 208 -12.46 7.80 -24.01
C ARG A 208 -12.87 8.64 -22.83
N TYR A 209 -12.56 8.15 -21.65
CA TYR A 209 -12.66 8.89 -20.41
C TYR A 209 -11.48 8.52 -19.52
N LYS A 210 -11.11 9.44 -18.63
CA LYS A 210 -10.01 9.29 -17.69
C LYS A 210 -10.29 10.06 -16.41
N ALA A 211 -9.71 9.60 -15.31
CA ALA A 211 -9.69 10.31 -14.05
C ALA A 211 -8.27 10.79 -13.77
N GLU A 212 -8.11 12.09 -13.51
CA GLU A 212 -6.92 12.66 -12.91
C GLU A 212 -7.14 12.79 -11.40
N MET A 213 -6.36 12.03 -10.64
CA MET A 213 -6.45 11.96 -9.19
C MET A 213 -5.30 12.74 -8.58
N THR A 214 -5.61 13.65 -7.66
CA THR A 214 -4.63 14.45 -6.92
C THR A 214 -4.73 14.14 -5.43
N GLY A 215 -3.62 13.77 -4.82
CA GLY A 215 -3.48 13.53 -3.39
C GLY A 215 -2.28 14.27 -2.80
N ASN A 216 -2.00 13.98 -1.54
CA ASN A 216 -0.81 14.44 -0.83
C ASN A 216 -0.11 13.25 -0.14
N ASN A 217 0.99 13.51 0.56
CA ASN A 217 1.81 12.47 1.20
C ASN A 217 1.08 11.65 2.27
N LEU A 218 -0.07 12.11 2.75
CA LEU A 218 -0.83 11.50 3.84
C LEU A 218 -2.22 11.02 3.42
N VAL A 219 -2.82 11.64 2.40
CA VAL A 219 -4.22 11.41 2.04
C VAL A 219 -4.38 11.44 0.53
N TYR A 220 -5.20 10.53 0.01
CA TYR A 220 -5.47 10.36 -1.42
C TYR A 220 -6.95 10.06 -1.66
N PRO A 221 -7.49 10.43 -2.83
CA PRO A 221 -8.85 10.08 -3.18
C PRO A 221 -8.93 8.61 -3.59
N ARG A 222 -10.10 8.01 -3.45
CA ARG A 222 -10.37 6.61 -3.84
C ARG A 222 -11.67 6.51 -4.61
N ILE A 223 -11.70 5.64 -5.62
CA ILE A 223 -12.92 5.26 -6.34
C ILE A 223 -13.20 3.79 -6.02
N HIS A 224 -14.39 3.51 -5.50
CA HIS A 224 -14.83 2.16 -5.13
C HIS A 224 -15.49 1.44 -6.30
N THR A 225 -16.46 2.08 -6.94
CA THR A 225 -17.20 1.55 -8.08
C THR A 225 -17.40 2.64 -9.12
N LEU A 226 -17.49 2.21 -10.39
CA LEU A 226 -17.62 3.07 -11.55
C LEU A 226 -18.54 2.42 -12.58
N GLY A 227 -19.54 3.16 -13.04
CA GLY A 227 -20.38 2.85 -14.19
C GLY A 227 -20.31 3.97 -15.21
N ALA A 228 -20.34 3.63 -16.50
CA ALA A 228 -20.40 4.61 -17.57
C ALA A 228 -21.45 4.18 -18.61
N THR A 229 -22.27 5.14 -19.03
CA THR A 229 -23.32 4.93 -20.02
C THR A 229 -23.20 5.97 -21.13
N LEU A 230 -23.32 5.51 -22.38
CA LEU A 230 -23.41 6.37 -23.56
C LEU A 230 -24.89 6.47 -23.95
N SER A 231 -25.37 7.69 -24.18
CA SER A 231 -26.74 7.96 -24.64
C SER A 231 -26.77 8.87 -25.85
#